data_AF-A0A0K0FSC4-F1
#
_entry.id   AF-A0A0K0FSC4-F1
#
_cell.length_a   1.000
_cell.length_b   1.000
_cell.length_c   1.000
_cell.angle_alpha   90.00
_cell.angle_beta   90.00
_cell.angle_gamma   90.00
#
_symmetry.space_group_name_H-M   'P 1'
#
loop_
_entity.id
_entity.type
_entity.pdbx_description
1 polymer ?
#
loop_
_entity_poly.entity_id
_entity_poly.type
_entity_poly.pdbx_seq_one_letter_code
_entity_poly.pdbx_strand_id
1 'polypeptide(L)'
;MIFNKLLRISSNTLEVYQFRDRATYYKQSNKWPPRFIRRFFIRYPRALLYATLGLLIGSFLVPTSYWIYKYNTMSNEEFKVYTDNHNKVVENRQRYGVDLWFPWKTGKKEEVK
;
A
#
# COMPACT_ATOMS: atom_id res chain seq x y z
N MET A 1 -60.95 -8.62 29.16
CA MET A 1 -59.57 -9.11 29.42
C MET A 1 -58.83 -9.62 28.17
N ILE A 2 -59.53 -9.93 27.06
CA ILE A 2 -58.92 -10.42 25.81
C ILE A 2 -58.27 -9.28 25.00
N PHE A 3 -58.89 -8.08 24.99
CA PHE A 3 -58.38 -6.90 24.27
C PHE A 3 -56.97 -6.46 24.74
N ASN A 4 -56.71 -6.50 26.06
CA ASN A 4 -55.40 -6.16 26.61
C ASN A 4 -54.32 -7.20 26.25
N LYS A 5 -54.69 -8.48 26.07
CA LYS A 5 -53.78 -9.51 25.57
C LYS A 5 -53.44 -9.28 24.10
N LEU A 6 -54.42 -8.89 23.28
CA LEU A 6 -54.21 -8.62 21.85
C LEU A 6 -53.35 -7.38 21.61
N LEU A 7 -53.56 -6.29 22.36
CA LEU A 7 -52.70 -5.10 22.31
C LEU A 7 -51.26 -5.37 22.74
N ARG A 8 -51.06 -6.31 23.69
CA ARG A 8 -49.73 -6.74 24.13
C ARG A 8 -49.03 -7.65 23.12
N ILE A 9 -49.80 -8.40 22.32
CA ILE A 9 -49.28 -9.18 21.20
C ILE A 9 -48.89 -8.24 20.06
N SER A 10 -49.72 -7.25 19.70
CA SER A 10 -49.42 -6.34 18.58
C SER A 10 -48.20 -5.45 18.83
N SER A 11 -47.99 -5.00 20.07
CA SER A 11 -46.84 -4.18 20.46
C SER A 11 -45.53 -4.98 20.46
N ASN A 12 -45.53 -6.21 21.00
CA ASN A 12 -44.34 -7.07 21.00
C ASN A 12 -44.00 -7.62 19.61
N THR A 13 -44.98 -7.80 18.72
CA THR A 13 -44.70 -8.33 17.37
C THR A 13 -44.18 -7.27 16.41
N LEU A 14 -44.46 -5.98 16.61
CA LEU A 14 -44.08 -4.93 15.66
C LEU A 14 -42.57 -4.61 15.73
N GLU A 15 -42.02 -4.52 16.95
CA GLU A 15 -40.57 -4.35 17.14
C GLU A 15 -39.79 -5.59 16.66
N VAL A 16 -40.29 -6.80 16.96
CA VAL A 16 -39.64 -8.05 16.55
C VAL A 16 -39.74 -8.31 15.03
N TYR A 17 -40.79 -7.83 14.34
CA TYR A 17 -40.88 -7.93 12.88
C TYR A 17 -40.02 -6.88 12.14
N GLN A 18 -39.76 -5.72 12.73
CA GLN A 18 -38.84 -4.74 12.12
C GLN A 18 -37.38 -5.19 12.15
N PHE A 19 -37.04 -6.19 12.98
CA PHE A 19 -35.73 -6.86 12.98
C PHE A 19 -35.60 -7.99 11.96
N ARG A 20 -36.69 -8.40 11.27
CA ARG A 20 -36.62 -9.40 10.20
C ARG A 20 -36.06 -8.79 8.92
N ASP A 21 -34.79 -9.09 8.68
CA ASP A 21 -34.27 -9.45 7.36
C ASP A 21 -34.54 -8.47 6.21
N ARG A 22 -34.16 -7.20 6.37
CA ARG A 22 -33.47 -6.58 5.23
C ARG A 22 -32.24 -7.43 5.01
N ALA A 23 -32.22 -8.18 3.93
CA ALA A 23 -31.14 -9.08 3.58
C ALA A 23 -29.79 -8.35 3.69
N THR A 24 -29.14 -8.47 4.84
CA THR A 24 -27.83 -7.89 5.10
C THR A 24 -26.79 -8.85 4.55
N TYR A 25 -26.89 -9.16 3.24
CA TYR A 25 -25.83 -9.81 2.48
C TYR A 25 -24.49 -9.06 2.59
N TYR A 26 -24.54 -7.82 3.08
CA TYR A 26 -23.40 -7.03 3.48
C TYR A 26 -23.32 -6.88 5.00
N LYS A 27 -23.05 -7.95 5.75
CA LYS A 27 -22.35 -7.77 7.03
C LYS A 27 -21.03 -7.05 6.72
N GLN A 28 -21.00 -5.74 6.97
CA GLN A 28 -19.85 -4.90 6.68
C GLN A 28 -18.71 -5.26 7.64
N SER A 29 -17.89 -6.20 7.19
CA SER A 29 -16.66 -6.60 7.84
C SER A 29 -15.73 -5.39 8.04
N ASN A 30 -15.27 -5.17 9.27
CA ASN A 30 -14.23 -4.19 9.61
C ASN A 30 -12.81 -4.66 9.20
N LYS A 31 -12.71 -5.66 8.32
CA LYS A 31 -11.42 -6.14 7.80
C LYS A 31 -10.82 -5.15 6.81
N TRP A 32 -9.51 -5.27 6.61
CA TRP A 32 -8.78 -4.59 5.56
C TRP A 32 -9.30 -5.03 4.17
N PRO A 33 -9.42 -4.12 3.18
CA PRO A 33 -9.11 -2.69 3.25
C PRO A 33 -10.21 -1.85 3.94
N PRO A 34 -9.85 -0.71 4.58
CA PRO A 34 -10.78 0.24 5.16
C PRO A 34 -11.97 0.57 4.25
N ARG A 35 -13.13 0.84 4.86
CA ARG A 35 -14.40 1.04 4.12
C ARG A 35 -14.31 2.12 3.04
N PHE A 36 -13.58 3.21 3.30
CA PHE A 36 -13.41 4.29 2.32
C PHE A 36 -12.59 3.85 1.10
N ILE A 37 -11.51 3.09 1.32
CA ILE A 37 -10.66 2.55 0.25
C ILE A 37 -11.47 1.58 -0.62
N ARG A 38 -12.22 0.67 0.02
CA ARG A 38 -13.08 -0.26 -0.71
C ARG A 38 -14.12 0.47 -1.57
N ARG A 39 -14.81 1.47 -1.01
CA ARG A 39 -15.80 2.27 -1.74
C ARG A 39 -15.17 3.05 -2.88
N PHE A 40 -13.97 3.60 -2.68
CA PHE A 40 -13.23 4.33 -3.70
C PHE A 40 -12.91 3.44 -4.91
N PHE A 41 -12.35 2.25 -4.69
CA PHE A 41 -12.02 1.35 -5.80
C PHE A 41 -13.24 0.72 -6.49
N ILE A 42 -14.35 0.50 -5.77
CA ILE A 42 -15.61 0.09 -6.40
C ILE A 42 -16.16 1.19 -7.31
N ARG A 43 -16.12 2.45 -6.84
CA ARG A 43 -16.59 3.61 -7.61
C ARG A 43 -15.67 3.93 -8.79
N TYR A 44 -14.36 3.75 -8.61
CA TYR A 44 -13.33 4.07 -9.59
C TYR A 44 -12.44 2.86 -9.86
N PRO A 45 -12.90 1.90 -10.69
CA PRO A 45 -12.14 0.69 -10.97
C PRO A 45 -10.80 0.97 -11.67
N ARG A 46 -10.71 2.09 -12.43
CA ARG A 46 -9.47 2.53 -13.08
C ARG A 46 -8.46 3.17 -12.13
N ALA A 47 -8.83 3.47 -10.89
CA ALA A 47 -7.93 4.14 -9.95
C ALA A 47 -6.69 3.30 -9.62
N LEU A 48 -6.82 1.97 -9.63
CA LEU A 48 -5.68 1.07 -9.46
C LEU A 48 -4.65 1.26 -10.58
N LEU A 49 -5.10 1.37 -11.84
CA LEU A 49 -4.21 1.58 -12.98
C LEU A 49 -3.44 2.91 -12.87
N TYR A 50 -4.14 3.99 -12.49
CA TYR A 50 -3.49 5.29 -12.30
C TYR A 50 -2.53 5.29 -11.12
N ALA A 51 -2.88 4.61 -10.02
CA ALA A 51 -1.99 4.46 -8.87
C ALA A 51 -0.72 3.69 -9.24
N THR A 52 -0.85 2.55 -9.94
CA THR A 52 0.30 1.78 -10.40
C THR A 52 1.15 2.57 -11.39
N LEU A 53 0.52 3.29 -12.31
CA LEU A 53 1.23 4.12 -13.28
C LEU A 53 1.99 5.25 -12.56
N GLY A 54 1.37 5.91 -11.58
CA GLY A 54 2.02 6.92 -10.76
C GLY A 54 3.22 6.39 -9.97
N LEU A 55 3.09 5.20 -9.38
CA LEU A 55 4.20 4.53 -8.68
C LEU A 55 5.34 4.18 -9.64
N LEU A 56 5.02 3.64 -10.82
CA LEU A 56 6.03 3.31 -11.84
C LEU A 56 6.74 4.58 -12.32
N ILE A 57 6.00 5.63 -12.67
CA ILE A 57 6.59 6.92 -13.05
C ILE A 57 7.48 7.47 -11.94
N GLY A 58 7.00 7.46 -10.68
CA GLY A 58 7.79 7.88 -9.53
C GLY A 58 9.08 7.08 -9.38
N SER A 59 9.04 5.77 -9.61
CA SER A 59 10.23 4.91 -9.55
C SER A 59 11.31 5.27 -10.58
N PHE A 60 10.92 5.84 -11.73
CA PHE A 60 11.85 6.35 -12.74
C PHE A 60 12.30 7.79 -12.46
N LEU A 61 11.36 8.66 -12.05
CA LEU A 61 11.64 10.09 -11.85
C LEU A 61 12.48 10.37 -10.61
N VAL A 62 12.32 9.61 -9.52
CA VAL A 62 13.04 9.87 -8.26
C VAL A 62 14.56 9.66 -8.42
N PRO A 63 15.05 8.52 -8.95
CA PRO A 63 16.49 8.35 -9.16
C PRO A 63 17.06 9.36 -10.16
N THR A 64 16.36 9.60 -11.26
CA THR A 64 16.83 10.53 -12.31
C THR A 64 16.92 11.96 -11.80
N SER A 65 15.92 12.45 -11.06
CA SER A 65 15.98 13.78 -10.44
C SER A 65 17.12 13.91 -9.42
N TYR A 66 17.40 12.87 -8.63
CA TYR A 66 18.55 12.85 -7.72
C TYR A 66 19.88 12.90 -8.49
N TRP A 67 20.01 12.17 -9.59
CA TRP A 67 21.19 12.20 -10.45
C TRP A 67 21.40 13.58 -11.08
N ILE A 68 20.34 14.21 -11.58
CA ILE A 68 20.38 15.58 -12.12
C ILE A 68 20.80 16.56 -11.04
N TYR A 69 20.26 16.44 -9.83
CA TYR A 69 20.66 17.27 -8.70
C TYR A 69 22.15 17.13 -8.38
N LYS A 70 22.67 15.91 -8.34
CA LYS A 70 24.11 15.66 -8.09
C LYS A 70 24.99 16.23 -9.18
N TYR A 71 24.62 16.06 -10.44
CA TYR A 71 25.33 16.62 -11.57
C TYR A 71 25.41 18.15 -11.52
N ASN A 72 24.32 18.81 -11.13
CA ASN A 72 24.27 20.28 -11.05
C ASN A 72 24.94 20.87 -9.80
N THR A 73 25.12 20.08 -8.73
CA THR A 73 25.66 20.56 -7.45
C THR A 73 27.12 20.23 -7.22
N MET A 74 27.66 19.21 -7.88
CA MET A 74 29.05 18.79 -7.73
C MET A 74 29.95 19.41 -8.81
N SER A 75 31.24 19.54 -8.51
CA SER A 75 32.23 19.81 -9.56
C SER A 75 32.41 18.59 -10.47
N ASN A 76 32.98 18.79 -11.67
CA ASN A 76 33.20 17.68 -12.61
C ASN A 76 34.08 16.56 -12.03
N GLU A 77 35.08 16.91 -11.21
CA GLU A 77 35.96 15.94 -10.57
C GLU A 77 35.23 15.14 -9.48
N GLU A 78 34.47 15.84 -8.64
CA GLU A 78 33.64 15.21 -7.60
C GLU A 78 32.58 14.30 -8.21
N PHE A 79 31.95 14.71 -9.31
CA PHE A 79 30.96 13.90 -10.00
C PHE A 79 31.59 12.62 -10.58
N LYS A 80 32.81 12.70 -11.12
CA LYS A 80 33.54 11.53 -11.62
C LYS A 80 33.84 10.53 -10.48
N VAL A 81 34.32 11.02 -9.35
CA VAL A 81 34.55 10.18 -8.15
C VAL A 81 33.23 9.57 -7.66
N TYR A 82 32.15 10.35 -7.66
CA TYR A 82 30.82 9.88 -7.28
C TYR A 82 30.33 8.75 -8.20
N THR A 83 30.48 8.90 -9.53
CA THR A 83 30.10 7.85 -10.50
C THR A 83 30.90 6.58 -10.31
N ASP A 84 32.22 6.69 -10.08
CA ASP A 84 33.08 5.53 -9.88
C ASP A 84 32.71 4.77 -8.61
N ASN A 85 32.43 5.49 -7.52
CA ASN A 85 31.97 4.89 -6.27
C ASN A 85 30.60 4.23 -6.41
N HIS A 86 29.67 4.87 -7.13
CA HIS A 86 28.36 4.29 -7.41
C HIS A 86 28.49 2.98 -8.21
N ASN A 87 29.33 2.95 -9.24
CA ASN A 87 29.56 1.77 -10.08
C ASN A 87 30.15 0.60 -9.26
N LYS A 88 31.12 0.87 -8.38
CA LYS A 88 31.66 -0.15 -7.45
C LYS A 88 30.58 -0.75 -6.56
N VAL A 89 29.68 0.08 -6.04
CA VAL A 89 28.56 -0.40 -5.23
C VAL A 89 27.64 -1.27 -6.07
N VAL A 90 27.23 -0.81 -7.26
CA VAL A 90 26.38 -1.60 -8.17
C VAL A 90 27.00 -2.95 -8.52
N GLU A 91 28.30 -2.96 -8.83
CA GLU A 91 29.04 -4.20 -9.11
C GLU A 91 29.01 -5.16 -7.91
N ASN A 92 29.21 -4.65 -6.69
CA ASN A 92 29.11 -5.46 -5.48
C ASN A 92 27.68 -6.03 -5.28
N ARG A 93 26.64 -5.24 -5.57
CA ARG A 93 25.25 -5.71 -5.51
C ARG A 93 24.98 -6.81 -6.54
N GLN A 94 25.47 -6.64 -7.77
CA GLN A 94 25.30 -7.61 -8.85
C GLN A 94 26.05 -8.93 -8.59
N ARG A 95 27.30 -8.85 -8.12
CA ARG A 95 28.14 -10.03 -7.86
C ARG A 95 27.72 -10.81 -6.61
N TYR A 96 27.40 -10.09 -5.53
CA TYR A 96 27.23 -10.71 -4.20
C TYR A 96 25.80 -10.65 -3.67
N GLY A 97 24.88 -9.95 -4.36
CA GLY A 97 23.50 -9.77 -3.88
C GLY A 97 23.37 -8.85 -2.66
N VAL A 98 24.43 -8.13 -2.30
CA VAL A 98 24.47 -7.23 -1.14
C VAL A 98 23.55 -6.03 -1.38
N ASP A 99 22.95 -5.47 -0.32
CA ASP A 99 22.09 -4.27 -0.36
C ASP A 99 20.84 -4.34 -1.28
N LEU A 100 20.40 -5.53 -1.66
CA LEU A 100 19.12 -5.70 -2.35
C LEU A 100 17.96 -5.61 -1.35
N TRP A 101 16.89 -4.89 -1.73
CA TRP A 101 15.66 -4.81 -0.94
C TRP A 101 14.98 -6.19 -0.77
N PHE A 102 15.19 -7.10 -1.74
CA PHE A 102 14.68 -8.46 -1.66
C PHE A 102 15.67 -9.36 -0.88
N PRO A 103 15.22 -10.06 0.18
CA PRO A 103 16.09 -10.52 1.26
C PRO A 103 16.69 -11.92 1.00
N TRP A 104 17.04 -12.25 -0.24
CA TRP A 104 17.38 -13.64 -0.57
C TRP A 104 18.85 -14.00 -0.30
N LYS A 105 19.75 -13.00 -0.13
CA LYS A 105 21.06 -13.18 0.50
C LYS A 105 21.62 -11.84 1.02
N THR A 106 21.60 -11.64 2.33
CA THR A 106 22.59 -10.75 2.95
C THR A 106 23.12 -11.42 4.21
N GLY A 107 24.02 -12.40 4.02
CA GLY A 107 24.97 -12.74 5.08
C GLY A 107 25.84 -11.50 5.29
N LYS A 108 25.86 -10.96 6.51
CA LYS A 108 26.79 -9.89 6.87
C LYS A 108 28.20 -10.37 6.52
N LYS A 109 28.93 -9.63 5.68
CA LYS A 109 30.38 -9.80 5.64
C LYS A 109 30.89 -9.30 6.99
N GLU A 110 31.30 -10.22 7.86
CA GLU A 110 32.10 -9.89 9.03
C GLU A 110 33.38 -9.23 8.52
N GLU A 111 33.61 -7.99 8.93
CA GLU A 111 34.89 -7.33 8.76
C GLU A 111 35.91 -8.09 9.62
N VAL A 112 36.70 -8.95 9.00
CA VAL A 112 37.90 -9.50 9.63
C VAL A 112 38.88 -8.35 9.79
N LYS A 113 39.05 -7.94 11.05
CA LYS A 113 40.05 -6.96 11.50
C LYS A 113 41.47 -7.42 11.24
#